data_AF-A0A0F6YHA2-F1
#
_entry.id   AF-A0A0F6YHA2-F1
#
_cell.length_a   1.000
_cell.length_b   1.000
_cell.length_c   1.000
_cell.angle_alpha   90.00
_cell.angle_beta   90.00
_cell.angle_gamma   90.00
#
_symmetry.space_group_name_H-M   'P 1'
#
loop_
_entity.id
_entity.type
_entity.pdbx_description
1 polymer ?
#
loop_
_entity_poly.entity_id
_entity_poly.type
_entity_poly.pdbx_seq_one_letter_code
_entity_poly.pdbx_strand_id
1 'polypeptide(L)'
;MLGASMSRSRFFVALHFVLLCIACSDGDPVVDDAGTDALAPSELFGPCVDDSQCPGEGAVCRRDEDGFPGGHCSVPCDDRTPCDAFGSYHHCVRREGETQSFCEQRCRNGLDCGREAYTCEGELPPSGGVCVGVCASDTECSEGYVCDRHSARCVPAGTSEPTGAVVGEPCANNDECRSQACLREANGGTPSGFVGGACIGRCILPAGYSSNFFFSGPVLPRAGCAGETDVCFPDGSLTEGDLGICLDGCSSPADCREGYTCRQQFQTASSTASFDNGVCLPIDCTRTACPTGYQCRQVTRSDGSVSNVCGR
;
A
#
# COMPACT_ATOMS: atom_id res chain seq x y z
N MET A 1 -16.25 32.30 -46.60
CA MET A 1 -17.10 31.09 -46.62
C MET A 1 -17.09 30.55 -45.20
N LEU A 2 -18.05 30.97 -44.35
CA LEU A 2 -19.29 30.25 -44.01
C LEU A 2 -18.99 28.87 -43.43
N GLY A 3 -18.91 28.73 -42.09
CA GLY A 3 -19.98 28.14 -41.23
C GLY A 3 -19.56 26.71 -40.84
N ALA A 4 -19.79 26.10 -39.68
CA ALA A 4 -20.78 26.19 -38.59
C ALA A 4 -20.10 25.62 -37.31
N SER A 5 -20.35 26.01 -36.05
CA SER A 5 -21.59 26.06 -35.24
C SER A 5 -22.30 24.72 -35.05
N MET A 6 -21.97 23.99 -33.96
CA MET A 6 -22.85 23.03 -33.27
C MET A 6 -22.54 23.13 -31.76
N SER A 7 -23.35 23.82 -30.96
CA SER A 7 -24.65 23.44 -30.36
C SER A 7 -24.47 22.65 -29.05
N ARG A 8 -24.67 23.38 -27.94
CA ARG A 8 -24.75 22.88 -26.57
C ARG A 8 -26.10 22.18 -26.36
N SER A 9 -26.10 20.91 -25.97
CA SER A 9 -27.29 20.26 -25.40
C SER A 9 -27.22 20.31 -23.89
N ARG A 10 -28.08 21.14 -23.30
CA ARG A 10 -28.42 21.13 -21.87
C ARG A 10 -29.50 20.06 -21.67
N PHE A 11 -29.21 19.03 -20.87
CA PHE A 11 -30.25 18.16 -20.33
C PHE A 11 -30.74 18.74 -19.00
N PHE A 12 -31.96 19.27 -19.02
CA PHE A 12 -32.78 19.50 -17.83
C PHE A 12 -33.55 18.21 -17.58
N VAL A 13 -33.33 17.56 -16.43
CA VAL A 13 -34.28 16.58 -15.88
C VAL A 13 -34.81 17.17 -14.59
N ALA A 14 -36.08 17.57 -14.65
CA ALA A 14 -36.89 17.94 -13.51
C ALA A 14 -37.86 16.79 -13.22
N LEU A 15 -38.31 16.75 -11.96
CA LEU A 15 -39.62 16.28 -11.52
C LEU A 15 -39.76 14.78 -11.21
N HIS A 16 -39.87 14.42 -9.93
CA HIS A 16 -41.17 14.19 -9.27
C HIS A 16 -41.01 13.95 -7.76
N PHE A 17 -41.60 14.85 -6.98
CA PHE A 17 -42.00 14.63 -5.59
C PHE A 17 -43.19 13.67 -5.59
N VAL A 18 -43.10 12.55 -4.88
CA VAL A 18 -44.26 11.79 -4.41
C VAL A 18 -44.16 11.70 -2.89
N LEU A 19 -44.93 12.56 -2.24
CA LEU A 19 -45.22 12.52 -0.82
C LEU A 19 -46.29 11.42 -0.63
N LEU A 20 -45.93 10.31 -0.02
CA LEU A 20 -46.90 9.30 0.43
C LEU A 20 -46.84 9.20 1.96
N CYS A 21 -47.75 9.89 2.61
CA CYS A 21 -48.09 9.67 4.01
C CYS A 21 -48.92 8.39 4.09
N ILE A 22 -48.36 7.33 4.69
CA ILE A 22 -49.13 6.17 5.15
C ILE A 22 -49.11 6.17 6.68
N ALA A 23 -50.30 5.95 7.21
CA ALA A 23 -50.72 6.09 8.58
C ALA A 23 -49.98 5.19 9.58
N CYS A 24 -49.88 5.70 10.81
CA CYS A 24 -49.50 5.02 12.04
C CYS A 24 -50.35 3.76 12.26
N SER A 25 -49.69 2.64 12.53
CA SER A 25 -50.27 1.47 13.18
C SER A 25 -49.40 1.16 14.39
N ASP A 26 -49.91 1.49 15.58
CA ASP A 26 -49.31 1.19 16.89
C ASP A 26 -49.41 -0.32 17.17
N GLY A 27 -48.41 -1.05 16.68
CA GLY A 27 -48.14 -2.41 17.11
C GLY A 27 -46.64 -2.58 17.15
N ASP A 28 -46.05 -2.42 18.33
CA ASP A 28 -44.64 -2.74 18.55
C ASP A 28 -44.44 -4.20 18.14
N PRO A 29 -43.71 -4.49 17.03
CA PRO A 29 -43.31 -5.85 16.77
C PRO A 29 -42.41 -6.23 17.95
N VAL A 30 -42.74 -7.33 18.62
CA VAL A 30 -41.76 -8.04 19.43
C VAL A 30 -40.64 -8.35 18.46
N VAL A 31 -39.59 -7.54 18.48
CA VAL A 31 -38.34 -7.84 17.81
C VAL A 31 -37.84 -9.04 18.58
N ASP A 32 -38.19 -10.24 18.11
CA ASP A 32 -37.44 -11.43 18.46
C ASP A 32 -36.00 -11.04 18.15
N ASP A 33 -35.23 -10.84 19.21
CA ASP A 33 -33.79 -10.61 19.19
C ASP A 33 -33.27 -11.82 18.44
N ALA A 34 -33.12 -11.66 17.12
CA ALA A 34 -32.76 -12.70 16.19
C ALA A 34 -31.33 -13.03 16.60
N GLY A 35 -31.23 -13.97 17.55
CA GLY A 35 -30.03 -14.26 18.29
C GLY A 35 -28.92 -14.30 17.27
N THR A 36 -28.01 -13.34 17.35
CA THR A 36 -26.96 -13.12 16.38
C THR A 36 -26.38 -14.49 16.07
N ASP A 37 -26.68 -15.01 14.87
CA ASP A 37 -26.25 -16.33 14.47
C ASP A 37 -24.76 -16.36 14.73
N ALA A 38 -24.35 -17.11 15.75
CA ALA A 38 -22.97 -17.13 16.20
C ALA A 38 -22.17 -17.54 14.96
N LEU A 39 -21.44 -16.56 14.42
CA LEU A 39 -20.72 -16.75 13.16
C LEU A 39 -19.84 -17.98 13.33
N ALA A 40 -19.80 -18.84 12.31
CA ALA A 40 -19.02 -20.06 12.38
C ALA A 40 -17.58 -19.74 12.80
N PRO A 41 -16.97 -20.54 13.68
CA PRO A 41 -15.59 -20.34 14.09
C PRO A 41 -14.69 -20.33 12.85
N SER A 42 -13.77 -19.37 12.82
CA SER A 42 -12.76 -19.23 11.79
C SER A 42 -11.62 -20.23 12.00
N GLU A 43 -10.74 -20.35 11.02
CA GLU A 43 -9.43 -20.94 11.19
C GLU A 43 -8.41 -19.94 11.74
N LEU A 44 -7.26 -20.45 12.22
CA LEU A 44 -6.11 -19.60 12.57
C LEU A 44 -5.70 -18.80 11.32
N PHE A 45 -5.43 -17.51 11.49
CA PHE A 45 -5.16 -16.52 10.43
C PHE A 45 -6.37 -16.12 9.56
N GLY A 46 -7.53 -16.77 9.77
CA GLY A 46 -8.77 -16.42 9.08
C GLY A 46 -9.43 -15.14 9.62
N PRO A 47 -10.51 -14.68 8.96
CA PRO A 47 -11.25 -13.48 9.34
C PRO A 47 -12.03 -13.66 10.64
N CYS A 48 -12.25 -12.57 11.35
CA CYS A 48 -13.03 -12.55 12.59
C CYS A 48 -13.55 -11.15 12.88
N VAL A 49 -14.53 -11.06 13.76
CA VAL A 49 -15.05 -9.81 14.35
C VAL A 49 -14.98 -9.85 15.88
N ASP A 50 -14.88 -11.04 16.47
CA ASP A 50 -14.72 -11.25 17.91
C ASP A 50 -13.79 -12.44 18.23
N ASP A 51 -13.22 -12.44 19.44
CA ASP A 51 -12.27 -13.46 19.90
C ASP A 51 -12.87 -14.87 19.94
N SER A 52 -14.19 -15.00 20.14
CA SER A 52 -14.85 -16.31 20.27
C SER A 52 -14.89 -17.10 18.96
N GLN A 53 -14.67 -16.42 17.83
CA GLN A 53 -14.53 -17.04 16.53
C GLN A 53 -13.14 -17.64 16.29
N CYS A 54 -12.15 -17.29 17.09
CA CYS A 54 -10.77 -17.69 16.85
C CYS A 54 -10.43 -19.02 17.53
N PRO A 55 -9.81 -19.98 16.80
CA PRO A 55 -9.52 -21.28 17.35
C PRO A 55 -8.25 -21.24 18.21
N GLY A 56 -8.31 -21.86 19.39
CA GLY A 56 -7.17 -22.01 20.29
C GLY A 56 -7.42 -21.41 21.68
N GLU A 57 -6.67 -21.88 22.66
CA GLU A 57 -6.72 -21.31 24.02
C GLU A 57 -6.07 -19.91 24.01
N GLY A 58 -6.83 -18.90 24.44
CA GLY A 58 -6.37 -17.52 24.44
C GLY A 58 -6.24 -16.89 23.04
N ALA A 59 -6.82 -17.52 22.01
CA ALA A 59 -6.89 -16.93 20.68
C ALA A 59 -7.66 -15.61 20.72
N VAL A 60 -7.21 -14.65 19.92
CA VAL A 60 -7.80 -13.31 19.83
C VAL A 60 -8.09 -12.97 18.38
N CYS A 61 -9.12 -12.17 18.19
CA CYS A 61 -9.40 -11.51 16.93
C CYS A 61 -8.66 -10.18 16.90
N ARG A 62 -7.58 -10.12 16.12
CA ARG A 62 -6.86 -8.86 15.88
C ARG A 62 -7.64 -8.04 14.88
N ARG A 63 -7.97 -6.79 15.20
CA ARG A 63 -8.92 -5.99 14.41
C ARG A 63 -8.23 -4.80 13.75
N ASP A 64 -9.00 -3.94 13.10
CA ASP A 64 -8.51 -2.73 12.47
C ASP A 64 -7.78 -1.78 13.42
N GLU A 65 -8.17 -1.76 14.70
CA GLU A 65 -7.44 -1.04 15.75
C GLU A 65 -5.98 -1.49 15.88
N ASP A 66 -5.71 -2.75 15.54
CA ASP A 66 -4.38 -3.36 15.51
C ASP A 66 -3.75 -3.35 14.11
N GLY A 67 -4.43 -2.78 13.11
CA GLY A 67 -4.01 -2.77 11.71
C GLY A 67 -4.35 -4.06 10.92
N PHE A 68 -5.43 -4.76 11.29
CA PHE A 68 -5.90 -5.99 10.63
C PHE A 68 -7.31 -5.80 10.03
N PRO A 69 -7.41 -5.25 8.80
CA PRO A 69 -8.65 -5.10 8.06
C PRO A 69 -9.48 -6.38 8.03
N GLY A 70 -10.74 -6.30 8.46
CA GLY A 70 -11.67 -7.44 8.45
C GLY A 70 -11.31 -8.56 9.45
N GLY A 71 -10.46 -8.24 10.43
CA GLY A 71 -10.04 -9.10 11.52
C GLY A 71 -9.10 -10.25 11.11
N HIS A 72 -8.26 -10.69 12.04
CA HIS A 72 -7.30 -11.78 11.83
C HIS A 72 -7.15 -12.60 13.11
N CYS A 73 -7.57 -13.86 13.05
CA CYS A 73 -7.40 -14.77 14.18
C CYS A 73 -5.93 -15.07 14.43
N SER A 74 -5.48 -14.80 15.64
CA SER A 74 -4.11 -15.09 16.08
C SER A 74 -4.12 -15.67 17.49
N VAL A 75 -3.02 -16.29 17.88
CA VAL A 75 -2.81 -16.88 19.21
C VAL A 75 -1.55 -16.25 19.81
N PRO A 76 -1.57 -15.86 21.11
CA PRO A 76 -0.37 -15.44 21.82
C PRO A 76 0.69 -16.53 21.81
N CYS A 77 1.95 -16.14 21.75
CA CYS A 77 3.04 -17.10 21.62
C CYS A 77 4.30 -16.64 22.37
N ASP A 78 4.97 -17.58 23.04
CA ASP A 78 6.32 -17.38 23.59
C ASP A 78 7.39 -17.93 22.64
N ASP A 79 7.02 -18.95 21.87
CA ASP A 79 7.78 -19.54 20.79
C ASP A 79 6.86 -19.85 19.60
N ARG A 80 7.41 -20.45 18.55
CA ARG A 80 6.66 -20.72 17.32
C ARG A 80 5.70 -21.92 17.39
N THR A 81 5.81 -22.79 18.38
CA THR A 81 5.03 -24.03 18.43
C THR A 81 3.51 -23.84 18.36
N PRO A 82 2.88 -22.85 19.03
CA PRO A 82 1.44 -22.59 18.85
C PRO A 82 1.08 -22.05 17.46
N CYS A 83 2.05 -21.58 16.68
CA CYS A 83 1.82 -20.97 15.37
C CYS A 83 1.84 -21.99 14.23
N ASP A 84 2.39 -23.19 14.46
CA ASP A 84 2.47 -24.24 13.43
C ASP A 84 1.06 -24.80 13.17
N ALA A 85 0.39 -24.28 12.15
CA ALA A 85 -0.93 -24.71 11.70
C ALA A 85 -0.86 -25.29 10.28
N PHE A 86 -1.74 -26.26 9.98
CA PHE A 86 -1.88 -26.85 8.65
C PHE A 86 -0.61 -27.47 8.06
N GLY A 87 0.34 -27.88 8.90
CA GLY A 87 1.64 -28.41 8.46
C GLY A 87 2.57 -27.35 7.85
N SER A 88 2.23 -26.07 7.99
CA SER A 88 3.03 -24.93 7.57
C SER A 88 3.69 -24.26 8.77
N TYR A 89 4.86 -23.70 8.51
CA TYR A 89 5.62 -22.92 9.48
C TYR A 89 5.17 -21.45 9.46
N HIS A 90 4.87 -20.89 10.63
CA HIS A 90 4.43 -19.50 10.83
C HIS A 90 5.30 -18.79 11.87
N HIS A 91 5.24 -17.45 11.93
CA HIS A 91 6.12 -16.66 12.78
C HIS A 91 5.46 -16.34 14.13
N CYS A 92 6.23 -16.39 15.20
CA CYS A 92 5.86 -15.78 16.48
C CYS A 92 6.57 -14.43 16.57
N VAL A 93 5.83 -13.33 16.44
CA VAL A 93 6.40 -11.98 16.39
C VAL A 93 5.73 -11.06 17.39
N ARG A 94 6.50 -10.10 17.89
CA ARG A 94 5.97 -8.98 18.67
C ARG A 94 6.08 -7.73 17.82
N ARG A 95 4.95 -7.10 17.51
CA ARG A 95 4.94 -5.83 16.78
C ARG A 95 5.27 -4.67 17.72
N GLU A 96 5.58 -3.52 17.15
CA GLU A 96 5.85 -2.32 17.92
C GLU A 96 4.61 -1.91 18.74
N GLY A 97 4.82 -1.57 20.02
CA GLY A 97 3.73 -1.22 20.94
C GLY A 97 3.10 -2.40 21.67
N GLU A 98 3.32 -3.63 21.23
CA GLU A 98 2.75 -4.83 21.87
C GLU A 98 3.56 -5.30 23.08
N THR A 99 2.85 -5.78 24.09
CA THR A 99 3.46 -6.37 25.29
C THR A 99 3.78 -7.85 25.15
N GLN A 100 3.16 -8.55 24.19
CA GLN A 100 3.31 -9.98 23.94
C GLN A 100 3.48 -10.27 22.45
N SER A 101 4.02 -11.44 22.11
CA SER A 101 4.11 -11.89 20.72
C SER A 101 2.84 -12.64 20.32
N PHE A 102 2.54 -12.61 19.04
CA PHE A 102 1.41 -13.28 18.41
C PHE A 102 1.86 -14.09 17.20
N CYS A 103 1.09 -15.14 16.90
CA CYS A 103 1.29 -15.90 15.67
C CYS A 103 0.89 -15.07 14.45
N GLU A 104 1.77 -14.99 13.47
CA GLU A 104 1.54 -14.31 12.20
C GLU A 104 1.74 -15.27 11.04
N GLN A 105 0.85 -15.18 10.06
CA GLN A 105 0.95 -15.98 8.87
C GLN A 105 2.24 -15.68 8.11
N ARG A 106 3.09 -16.68 7.93
CA ARG A 106 4.24 -16.60 7.04
C ARG A 106 3.78 -16.47 5.60
N CYS A 107 4.48 -15.63 4.86
CA CYS A 107 4.29 -15.45 3.42
C CYS A 107 5.65 -15.37 2.71
N ARG A 108 5.67 -15.61 1.41
CA ARG A 108 6.80 -15.35 0.50
C ARG A 108 6.50 -14.22 -0.48
N ASN A 109 5.22 -13.95 -0.68
CA ASN A 109 4.65 -12.91 -1.53
C ASN A 109 3.22 -12.63 -1.02
N GLY A 110 2.58 -11.58 -1.50
CA GLY A 110 1.24 -11.16 -1.08
C GLY A 110 0.14 -12.17 -1.40
N LEU A 111 0.30 -13.00 -2.45
CA LEU A 111 -0.67 -14.06 -2.74
C LEU A 111 -0.74 -15.12 -1.63
N ASP A 112 0.37 -15.36 -0.93
CA ASP A 112 0.41 -16.32 0.19
C ASP A 112 -0.45 -15.87 1.38
N CYS A 113 -0.83 -14.59 1.45
CA CYS A 113 -1.73 -14.07 2.49
C CYS A 113 -3.20 -14.40 2.24
N GLY A 114 -3.56 -14.86 1.03
CA GLY A 114 -4.86 -15.48 0.74
C GLY A 114 -6.09 -14.60 0.95
N ARG A 115 -5.92 -13.30 1.21
CA ARG A 115 -6.98 -12.35 1.53
C ARG A 115 -6.75 -11.02 0.83
N GLU A 116 -7.82 -10.41 0.37
CA GLU A 116 -7.81 -9.00 -0.04
C GLU A 116 -7.42 -8.12 1.15
N ALA A 117 -6.80 -6.96 0.90
CA ALA A 117 -6.30 -6.05 1.94
C ALA A 117 -5.17 -6.63 2.83
N TYR A 118 -4.48 -7.69 2.39
CA TYR A 118 -3.27 -8.20 3.04
C TYR A 118 -2.12 -8.33 2.04
N THR A 119 -0.90 -8.07 2.51
CA THR A 119 0.32 -8.22 1.71
C THR A 119 1.45 -8.79 2.56
N CYS A 120 2.50 -9.27 1.90
CA CYS A 120 3.66 -9.82 2.57
C CYS A 120 4.69 -8.74 2.87
N GLU A 121 5.02 -8.54 4.15
CA GLU A 121 6.00 -7.55 4.59
C GLU A 121 7.22 -8.19 5.28
N GLY A 122 8.39 -7.67 4.94
CA GLY A 122 9.66 -7.97 5.59
C GLY A 122 10.25 -9.33 5.22
N GLU A 123 11.36 -9.65 5.88
CA GLU A 123 12.00 -10.96 5.84
C GLU A 123 12.40 -11.31 7.27
N LEU A 124 11.80 -12.35 7.82
CA LEU A 124 12.02 -12.84 9.16
C LEU A 124 12.73 -14.20 9.14
N PRO A 125 13.68 -14.43 10.05
CA PRO A 125 14.30 -15.73 10.19
C PRO A 125 13.27 -16.85 10.49
N PRO A 126 13.46 -18.07 9.97
CA PRO A 126 14.53 -18.51 9.09
C PRO A 126 14.33 -18.15 7.61
N SER A 127 13.11 -17.74 7.19
CA SER A 127 12.82 -17.20 5.85
C SER A 127 11.37 -16.73 5.72
N GLY A 128 11.12 -15.77 4.84
CA GLY A 128 9.78 -15.25 4.50
C GLY A 128 9.35 -14.07 5.37
N GLY A 129 8.30 -13.38 4.93
CA GLY A 129 7.70 -12.25 5.64
C GLY A 129 6.49 -12.65 6.48
N VAL A 130 5.79 -11.64 6.96
CA VAL A 130 4.49 -11.77 7.64
C VAL A 130 3.38 -11.08 6.85
N CYS A 131 2.19 -11.64 6.90
CA CYS A 131 1.01 -11.00 6.33
C CYS A 131 0.60 -9.79 7.17
N VAL A 132 0.58 -8.62 6.54
CA VAL A 132 0.17 -7.36 7.17
C VAL A 132 -1.06 -6.82 6.48
N GLY A 133 -1.96 -6.26 7.28
CA GLY A 133 -3.13 -5.55 6.78
C GLY A 133 -2.72 -4.26 6.08
N VAL A 134 -3.37 -3.98 4.95
CA VAL A 134 -3.19 -2.77 4.15
C VAL A 134 -4.53 -2.33 3.59
N CYS A 135 -4.71 -1.05 3.31
CA CYS A 135 -5.93 -0.54 2.69
C CYS A 135 -5.60 0.39 1.52
N ALA A 136 -6.49 0.41 0.52
CA ALA A 136 -6.50 1.38 -0.57
C ALA A 136 -7.73 2.32 -0.51
N SER A 137 -8.77 1.92 0.23
CA SER A 137 -10.07 2.58 0.33
C SER A 137 -10.73 2.34 1.68
N ASP A 138 -11.62 3.25 2.07
CA ASP A 138 -12.34 3.15 3.36
C ASP A 138 -13.22 1.90 3.45
N THR A 139 -13.66 1.34 2.32
CA THR A 139 -14.49 0.13 2.27
C THR A 139 -13.75 -1.13 2.67
N GLU A 140 -12.42 -1.10 2.69
CA GLU A 140 -11.59 -2.21 3.19
C GLU A 140 -11.42 -2.15 4.70
N CYS A 141 -11.76 -1.02 5.34
CA CYS A 141 -11.76 -0.86 6.78
C CYS A 141 -13.15 -1.19 7.38
N SER A 142 -13.13 -1.78 8.56
CA SER A 142 -14.27 -2.02 9.44
C SER A 142 -14.94 -0.73 9.93
N GLU A 143 -16.12 -0.87 10.52
CA GLU A 143 -16.90 0.25 11.03
C GLU A 143 -16.12 1.07 12.07
N GLY A 144 -16.12 2.40 11.90
CA GLY A 144 -15.38 3.31 12.77
C GLY A 144 -13.93 3.55 12.36
N TYR A 145 -13.47 2.95 11.26
CA TYR A 145 -12.15 3.16 10.68
C TYR A 145 -12.22 3.71 9.26
N VAL A 146 -11.18 4.42 8.84
CA VAL A 146 -10.99 4.93 7.48
C VAL A 146 -9.58 4.60 6.99
N CYS A 147 -9.39 4.53 5.69
CA CYS A 147 -8.09 4.20 5.13
C CYS A 147 -7.20 5.45 5.06
N ASP A 148 -6.11 5.46 5.81
CA ASP A 148 -5.02 6.39 5.56
C ASP A 148 -4.21 5.90 4.35
N ARG A 149 -4.55 6.43 3.17
CA ARG A 149 -3.89 6.08 1.90
C ARG A 149 -2.40 6.42 1.85
N HIS A 150 -1.89 7.26 2.76
CA HIS A 150 -0.46 7.57 2.77
C HIS A 150 0.36 6.46 3.43
N SER A 151 -0.15 5.90 4.53
CA SER A 151 0.47 4.78 5.24
C SER A 151 -0.05 3.42 4.76
N ALA A 152 -1.14 3.41 3.98
CA ALA A 152 -1.92 2.25 3.58
C ALA A 152 -2.46 1.46 4.80
N ARG A 153 -2.90 2.15 5.85
CA ARG A 153 -3.40 1.52 7.09
C ARG A 153 -4.80 2.02 7.45
N CYS A 154 -5.63 1.15 8.00
CA CYS A 154 -6.88 1.57 8.62
C CYS A 154 -6.57 2.31 9.93
N VAL A 155 -7.13 3.52 10.08
CA VAL A 155 -6.99 4.37 11.26
C VAL A 155 -8.37 4.77 11.77
N PRO A 156 -8.54 5.10 13.07
CA PRO A 156 -9.84 5.50 13.59
C PRO A 156 -10.44 6.66 12.81
N ALA A 157 -11.73 6.59 12.49
CA ALA A 157 -12.44 7.65 11.79
C ALA A 157 -12.37 8.97 12.59
N GLY A 158 -12.10 10.07 11.89
CA GLY A 158 -11.89 11.37 12.52
C GLY A 158 -10.46 11.60 13.06
N THR A 159 -9.56 10.62 12.92
CA THR A 159 -8.12 10.87 13.05
C THR A 159 -7.74 11.98 12.06
N SER A 160 -7.08 13.03 12.55
CA SER A 160 -6.60 14.10 11.68
C SER A 160 -5.63 13.54 10.64
N GLU A 161 -5.76 13.94 9.38
CA GLU A 161 -4.79 13.56 8.34
C GLU A 161 -3.36 13.82 8.84
N PRO A 162 -2.43 12.87 8.66
CA PRO A 162 -1.07 13.09 9.11
C PRO A 162 -0.49 14.33 8.40
N THR A 163 0.20 15.16 9.17
CA THR A 163 0.93 16.30 8.61
C THR A 163 2.27 15.83 8.07
N GLY A 164 2.80 16.52 7.06
CA GLY A 164 4.11 16.21 6.52
C GLY A 164 4.15 16.33 5.00
N ALA A 165 5.32 16.03 4.46
CA ALA A 165 5.59 15.99 3.04
C ALA A 165 4.86 14.81 2.37
N VAL A 166 4.34 15.03 1.17
CA VAL A 166 3.66 14.01 0.36
C VAL A 166 4.64 13.28 -0.55
N VAL A 167 4.18 12.27 -1.28
CA VAL A 167 5.03 11.47 -2.20
C VAL A 167 5.80 12.39 -3.16
N GLY A 168 7.11 12.13 -3.31
CA GLY A 168 8.03 12.91 -4.17
C GLY A 168 8.66 14.14 -3.51
N GLU A 169 8.06 14.68 -2.45
CA GLU A 169 8.61 15.81 -1.72
C GLU A 169 9.87 15.42 -0.91
N PRO A 170 10.80 16.37 -0.67
CA PRO A 170 12.05 16.08 0.03
C PRO A 170 11.83 15.69 1.49
N CYS A 171 12.74 14.85 2.01
CA CYS A 171 12.72 14.41 3.40
C CYS A 171 14.13 14.02 3.87
N ALA A 172 14.42 14.25 5.16
CA ALA A 172 15.64 13.77 5.81
C ALA A 172 15.41 12.50 6.63
N ASN A 173 14.18 12.29 7.11
CA ASN A 173 13.79 11.16 7.94
C ASN A 173 12.32 10.80 7.70
N ASN A 174 11.89 9.68 8.29
CA ASN A 174 10.56 9.12 8.08
C ASN A 174 9.45 10.04 8.61
N ASP A 175 9.67 10.69 9.75
CA ASP A 175 8.65 11.50 10.44
C ASP A 175 8.30 12.80 9.69
N GLU A 176 9.14 13.21 8.74
CA GLU A 176 8.85 14.33 7.84
C GLU A 176 7.82 13.96 6.76
N CYS A 177 7.64 12.67 6.47
CA CYS A 177 6.72 12.19 5.45
C CYS A 177 5.38 11.83 6.06
N ARG A 178 4.29 12.21 5.37
CA ARG A 178 2.93 11.85 5.77
C ARG A 178 2.73 10.33 5.87
N SER A 179 3.43 9.57 5.01
CA SER A 179 3.46 8.11 4.97
C SER A 179 4.36 7.46 6.02
N GLN A 180 5.13 8.26 6.78
CA GLN A 180 6.20 7.80 7.66
C GLN A 180 7.31 7.00 6.94
N ALA A 181 7.51 7.23 5.64
CA ALA A 181 8.51 6.53 4.85
C ALA A 181 9.30 7.50 3.96
N CYS A 182 10.61 7.58 4.21
CA CYS A 182 11.53 8.44 3.50
C CYS A 182 12.66 7.64 2.83
N LEU A 183 12.79 7.75 1.51
CA LEU A 183 13.99 7.36 0.78
C LEU A 183 15.06 8.42 1.01
N ARG A 184 15.93 8.21 2.00
CA ARG A 184 16.95 9.18 2.42
C ARG A 184 17.99 9.40 1.34
N GLU A 185 18.58 10.60 1.30
CA GLU A 185 19.68 10.95 0.38
C GLU A 185 20.91 10.05 0.56
N ALA A 186 21.16 9.55 1.77
CA ALA A 186 22.26 8.65 2.07
C ALA A 186 21.87 7.56 3.08
N ASN A 187 22.40 6.37 2.85
CA ASN A 187 22.27 5.19 3.71
C ASN A 187 23.63 4.88 4.34
N GLY A 188 23.83 5.29 5.59
CA GLY A 188 25.10 5.08 6.30
C GLY A 188 26.30 5.76 5.64
N GLY A 189 26.08 6.94 5.04
CA GLY A 189 27.11 7.71 4.33
C GLY A 189 27.30 7.35 2.85
N THR A 190 26.65 6.29 2.37
CA THR A 190 26.59 5.96 0.94
C THR A 190 25.40 6.69 0.29
N PRO A 191 25.60 7.49 -0.76
CA PRO A 191 24.50 8.20 -1.42
C PRO A 191 23.53 7.20 -2.07
N SER A 192 22.23 7.45 -1.94
CA SER A 192 21.17 6.64 -2.57
C SER A 192 20.82 7.12 -3.99
N GLY A 193 21.14 8.38 -4.29
CA GLY A 193 20.73 9.10 -5.50
C GLY A 193 19.46 9.93 -5.35
N PHE A 194 18.68 9.72 -4.29
CA PHE A 194 17.51 10.54 -3.98
C PHE A 194 17.93 11.89 -3.41
N VAL A 195 18.26 12.84 -4.29
CA VAL A 195 18.72 14.19 -3.95
C VAL A 195 17.73 14.90 -3.01
N GLY A 196 18.14 15.22 -1.79
CA GLY A 196 17.27 15.80 -0.76
C GLY A 196 16.25 14.81 -0.14
N GLY A 197 16.42 13.52 -0.40
CA GLY A 197 15.47 12.46 -0.06
C GLY A 197 14.17 12.53 -0.85
N ALA A 198 13.32 11.52 -0.72
CA ALA A 198 11.96 11.54 -1.27
C ALA A 198 11.00 10.76 -0.37
N CYS A 199 9.88 11.40 -0.01
CA CYS A 199 8.79 10.70 0.64
C CYS A 199 8.15 9.71 -0.34
N ILE A 200 7.82 8.52 0.17
CA ILE A 200 7.19 7.45 -0.59
C ILE A 200 5.97 6.94 0.16
N GLY A 201 4.95 6.47 -0.56
CA GLY A 201 3.81 5.78 0.03
C GLY A 201 3.94 4.26 -0.08
N ARG A 202 2.96 3.54 0.45
CA ARG A 202 2.79 2.10 0.26
C ARG A 202 1.62 1.82 -0.66
N CYS A 203 1.70 0.75 -1.44
CA CYS A 203 0.58 0.25 -2.24
C CYS A 203 0.67 -1.26 -2.37
N ILE A 204 -0.44 -1.90 -2.77
CA ILE A 204 -0.45 -3.30 -3.18
C ILE A 204 -0.22 -3.33 -4.70
N LEU A 205 0.76 -4.10 -5.16
CA LEU A 205 1.00 -4.25 -6.59
C LEU A 205 -0.22 -4.89 -7.26
N PRO A 206 -0.87 -4.20 -8.22
CA PRO A 206 -1.98 -4.80 -8.94
C PRO A 206 -1.48 -5.89 -9.89
N ALA A 207 -2.42 -6.71 -10.37
CA ALA A 207 -2.19 -7.62 -11.47
C ALA A 207 -1.51 -6.91 -12.66
N GLY A 208 -0.58 -7.61 -13.30
CA GLY A 208 0.03 -7.15 -14.54
C GLY A 208 1.53 -6.89 -14.48
N TYR A 209 2.16 -6.87 -13.31
CA TYR A 209 3.63 -6.83 -13.24
C TYR A 209 4.25 -8.16 -13.71
N SER A 210 5.33 -8.08 -14.51
CA SER A 210 6.02 -9.26 -15.02
C SER A 210 7.43 -8.93 -15.53
N SER A 211 8.38 -9.85 -15.39
CA SER A 211 9.74 -9.69 -15.91
C SER A 211 9.83 -9.62 -17.45
N ASN A 212 8.81 -10.10 -18.16
CA ASN A 212 8.80 -10.13 -19.63
C ASN A 212 8.43 -8.78 -20.26
N PHE A 213 7.42 -8.10 -19.70
CA PHE A 213 6.84 -6.88 -20.28
C PHE A 213 6.74 -5.72 -19.28
N PHE A 214 7.33 -5.87 -18.09
CA PHE A 214 7.27 -4.95 -16.95
C PHE A 214 5.87 -4.78 -16.38
N PHE A 215 4.92 -4.22 -17.13
CA PHE A 215 3.52 -4.07 -16.74
C PHE A 215 2.56 -4.27 -17.92
N SER A 216 1.42 -4.95 -17.72
CA SER A 216 0.44 -5.18 -18.78
C SER A 216 -0.43 -3.94 -19.00
N GLY A 217 0.01 -3.05 -19.89
CA GLY A 217 -0.76 -1.89 -20.30
C GLY A 217 0.12 -0.74 -20.80
N PRO A 218 -0.49 0.28 -21.43
CA PRO A 218 0.24 1.47 -21.86
C PRO A 218 0.48 2.47 -20.72
N VAL A 219 -0.21 2.35 -19.59
CA VAL A 219 -0.14 3.27 -18.44
C VAL A 219 0.24 2.49 -17.19
N LEU A 220 1.24 2.95 -16.44
CA LEU A 220 1.62 2.40 -15.15
C LEU A 220 0.50 2.64 -14.12
N PRO A 221 0.21 1.66 -13.25
CA PRO A 221 -0.93 1.70 -12.36
C PRO A 221 -0.77 2.74 -11.24
N ARG A 222 -1.90 3.34 -10.85
CA ARG A 222 -1.99 4.32 -9.73
C ARG A 222 -2.76 3.78 -8.52
N ALA A 223 -3.30 2.57 -8.63
CA ALA A 223 -4.15 1.98 -7.60
C ALA A 223 -3.40 1.88 -6.26
N GLY A 224 -4.08 2.26 -5.18
CA GLY A 224 -3.52 2.20 -3.83
C GLY A 224 -2.62 3.37 -3.43
N CYS A 225 -2.34 4.34 -4.31
CA CYS A 225 -1.56 5.52 -3.96
C CYS A 225 -2.45 6.72 -3.60
N ALA A 226 -1.96 7.57 -2.69
CA ALA A 226 -2.70 8.72 -2.20
C ALA A 226 -2.76 9.88 -3.21
N GLY A 227 -1.67 10.15 -3.93
CA GLY A 227 -1.62 11.21 -4.94
C GLY A 227 -2.30 10.80 -6.24
N GLU A 228 -2.95 11.77 -6.90
CA GLU A 228 -3.69 11.53 -8.16
C GLU A 228 -2.79 11.11 -9.32
N THR A 229 -1.52 11.51 -9.27
CA THR A 229 -0.49 11.21 -10.28
C THR A 229 0.44 10.08 -9.86
N ASP A 230 0.45 9.73 -8.58
CA ASP A 230 1.36 8.73 -8.02
C ASP A 230 1.20 7.37 -8.69
N VAL A 231 2.31 6.67 -8.85
CA VAL A 231 2.36 5.35 -9.47
C VAL A 231 2.74 4.33 -8.39
N CYS A 232 1.95 3.26 -8.30
CA CYS A 232 2.29 2.10 -7.49
C CYS A 232 3.39 1.32 -8.21
N PHE A 233 4.61 1.35 -7.68
CA PHE A 233 5.81 0.85 -8.35
C PHE A 233 6.40 -0.36 -7.60
N PRO A 234 6.91 -1.39 -8.32
CA PRO A 234 7.55 -2.54 -7.71
C PRO A 234 8.74 -2.21 -6.81
N ASP A 235 8.79 -2.80 -5.62
CA ASP A 235 9.93 -2.73 -4.71
C ASP A 235 10.53 -4.13 -4.47
N GLY A 236 11.41 -4.56 -5.37
CA GLY A 236 12.11 -5.85 -5.29
C GLY A 236 11.34 -7.05 -5.84
N SER A 237 10.00 -7.03 -5.83
CA SER A 237 9.15 -8.09 -6.39
C SER A 237 8.20 -7.58 -7.47
N LEU A 238 7.85 -8.44 -8.42
CA LEU A 238 6.88 -8.19 -9.50
C LEU A 238 5.60 -9.01 -9.32
N THR A 239 5.44 -9.68 -8.18
CA THR A 239 4.27 -10.53 -7.91
C THR A 239 3.08 -9.65 -7.57
N GLU A 240 1.92 -9.96 -8.14
CA GLU A 240 0.66 -9.36 -7.75
C GLU A 240 0.40 -9.56 -6.25
N GLY A 241 -0.15 -8.54 -5.59
CA GLY A 241 -0.41 -8.59 -4.16
C GLY A 241 0.79 -8.21 -3.29
N ASP A 242 2.01 -8.19 -3.82
CA ASP A 242 3.19 -7.77 -3.06
C ASP A 242 3.15 -6.29 -2.72
N LEU A 243 3.91 -5.91 -1.70
CA LEU A 243 4.07 -4.53 -1.31
C LEU A 243 4.87 -3.79 -2.41
N GLY A 244 4.26 -2.76 -2.96
CA GLY A 244 4.92 -1.76 -3.79
C GLY A 244 5.12 -0.45 -3.03
N ILE A 245 5.79 0.48 -3.68
CA ILE A 245 5.97 1.85 -3.21
C ILE A 245 5.27 2.83 -4.13
N CYS A 246 4.64 3.85 -3.55
CA CYS A 246 4.11 4.96 -4.33
C CYS A 246 5.23 5.94 -4.65
N LEU A 247 5.47 6.15 -5.93
CA LEU A 247 6.42 7.12 -6.46
C LEU A 247 5.67 8.25 -7.18
N ASP A 248 6.25 9.44 -7.16
CA ASP A 248 5.73 10.60 -7.87
C ASP A 248 5.69 10.33 -9.37
N GLY A 249 4.50 10.46 -9.95
CA GLY A 249 4.25 10.14 -11.35
C GLY A 249 4.48 11.33 -12.26
N CYS A 250 4.92 11.06 -13.48
CA CYS A 250 5.28 12.10 -14.45
C CYS A 250 4.82 11.75 -15.86
N SER A 251 4.70 12.77 -16.71
CA SER A 251 4.47 12.66 -18.15
C SER A 251 5.66 13.18 -18.96
N SER A 252 6.49 14.03 -18.34
CA SER A 252 7.68 14.62 -18.91
C SER A 252 8.74 14.89 -17.83
N PRO A 253 10.02 15.09 -18.20
CA PRO A 253 11.06 15.43 -17.22
C PRO A 253 10.80 16.73 -16.44
N ALA A 254 9.97 17.64 -16.95
CA ALA A 254 9.64 18.90 -16.28
C ALA A 254 8.70 18.72 -15.07
N ASP A 255 8.03 17.57 -14.98
CA ASP A 255 7.15 17.24 -13.86
C ASP A 255 7.98 16.83 -12.62
N CYS A 256 9.24 16.44 -12.80
CA CYS A 256 10.10 15.96 -11.74
C CYS A 256 10.93 17.09 -11.11
N ARG A 257 11.18 16.96 -9.79
CA ARG A 257 12.07 17.85 -9.03
C ARG A 257 13.53 17.77 -9.55
N GLU A 258 14.29 18.84 -9.32
CA GLU A 258 15.73 18.88 -9.63
C GLU A 258 16.47 17.67 -9.01
N GLY A 259 17.28 16.98 -9.82
CA GLY A 259 17.96 15.74 -9.45
C GLY A 259 17.22 14.46 -9.84
N TYR A 260 16.02 14.59 -10.40
CA TYR A 260 15.19 13.48 -10.87
C TYR A 260 14.90 13.61 -12.36
N THR A 261 14.52 12.50 -12.99
CA THR A 261 14.07 12.45 -14.38
C THR A 261 12.84 11.58 -14.50
N CYS A 262 11.99 11.91 -15.46
CA CYS A 262 10.80 11.12 -15.75
C CYS A 262 11.19 9.86 -16.50
N ARG A 263 11.02 8.69 -15.86
CA ARG A 263 11.30 7.40 -16.48
C ARG A 263 10.01 6.74 -16.96
N GLN A 264 9.81 6.76 -18.27
CA GLN A 264 8.72 6.08 -18.98
C GLN A 264 9.16 4.76 -19.63
N GLN A 265 10.46 4.43 -19.58
CA GLN A 265 11.03 3.27 -20.25
C GLN A 265 11.77 2.35 -19.28
N PHE A 266 11.46 1.07 -19.32
CA PHE A 266 11.99 0.04 -18.43
C PHE A 266 12.55 -1.12 -19.24
N GLN A 267 13.78 -1.53 -18.90
CA GLN A 267 14.40 -2.69 -19.51
C GLN A 267 13.74 -3.95 -18.95
N THR A 268 13.37 -4.88 -19.83
CA THR A 268 12.82 -6.18 -19.49
C THR A 268 13.82 -7.27 -19.88
N ALA A 269 13.49 -8.54 -19.61
CA ALA A 269 14.34 -9.65 -20.01
C ALA A 269 14.55 -9.73 -21.54
N SER A 270 13.63 -9.20 -22.34
CA SER A 270 13.59 -9.38 -23.80
C SER A 270 13.53 -8.08 -24.61
N SER A 271 13.18 -6.94 -24.00
CA SER A 271 12.97 -5.69 -24.72
C SER A 271 13.01 -4.47 -23.80
N THR A 272 12.63 -3.29 -24.32
CA THR A 272 12.33 -2.11 -23.51
C THR A 272 10.83 -1.86 -23.56
N ALA A 273 10.17 -1.89 -22.40
CA ALA A 273 8.78 -1.49 -22.26
C ALA A 273 8.68 0.04 -22.17
N SER A 274 7.72 0.63 -22.86
CA SER A 274 7.45 2.09 -22.86
C SER A 274 6.01 2.34 -22.44
N PHE A 275 5.81 3.40 -21.66
CA PHE A 275 4.52 3.76 -21.07
C PHE A 275 4.19 5.24 -21.30
N ASP A 276 2.91 5.58 -21.31
CA ASP A 276 2.39 6.93 -21.52
C ASP A 276 2.68 7.84 -20.32
N ASN A 277 2.70 7.28 -19.10
CA ASN A 277 3.20 7.92 -17.88
C ASN A 277 4.48 7.23 -17.38
N GLY A 278 5.20 7.90 -16.49
CA GLY A 278 6.42 7.40 -15.85
C GLY A 278 6.44 7.70 -14.37
N VAL A 279 7.61 7.46 -13.77
CA VAL A 279 7.92 7.81 -12.38
C VAL A 279 9.15 8.70 -12.31
N CYS A 280 9.16 9.64 -11.37
CA CYS A 280 10.30 10.48 -11.07
C CYS A 280 11.35 9.68 -10.28
N LEU A 281 12.46 9.36 -10.95
CA LEU A 281 13.56 8.59 -10.37
C LEU A 281 14.85 9.42 -10.39
N PRO A 282 15.82 9.11 -9.50
CA PRO A 282 17.14 9.72 -9.54
C PRO A 282 17.78 9.71 -10.93
N ILE A 283 18.40 10.82 -11.32
CA ILE A 283 19.16 10.87 -12.57
C ILE A 283 20.39 9.96 -12.54
N ASP A 284 20.72 9.38 -13.70
CA ASP A 284 22.04 8.81 -13.96
C ASP A 284 23.01 9.96 -14.25
N CYS A 285 23.91 10.22 -13.31
CA CYS A 285 24.80 11.38 -13.38
C CYS A 285 25.89 11.29 -14.46
N THR A 286 26.01 10.15 -15.15
CA THR A 286 26.84 10.03 -16.36
C THR A 286 26.17 10.58 -17.61
N ARG A 287 24.84 10.70 -17.59
CA ARG A 287 24.03 11.18 -18.73
C ARG A 287 23.49 12.58 -18.51
N THR A 288 23.18 12.92 -17.25
CA THR A 288 22.63 14.22 -16.86
C THR A 288 23.50 14.81 -15.75
N ALA A 289 23.90 16.07 -15.85
CA ALA A 289 24.73 16.69 -14.82
C ALA A 289 23.98 16.74 -13.48
N CYS A 290 24.71 16.55 -12.38
CA CYS A 290 24.12 16.69 -11.06
C CYS A 290 23.67 18.12 -10.77
N PRO A 291 22.64 18.30 -9.94
CA PRO A 291 22.23 19.60 -9.40
C PRO A 291 23.38 20.34 -8.71
N THR A 292 23.22 21.65 -8.55
CA THR A 292 24.22 22.47 -7.87
C THR A 292 24.46 21.96 -6.44
N GLY A 293 25.73 21.77 -6.07
CA GLY A 293 26.12 21.26 -4.75
C GLY A 293 26.18 19.73 -4.63
N TYR A 294 25.88 19.00 -5.72
CA TYR A 294 25.98 17.54 -5.79
C TYR A 294 27.10 17.11 -6.75
N GLN A 295 27.69 15.95 -6.47
CA GLN A 295 28.71 15.33 -7.32
C GLN A 295 28.23 13.97 -7.82
N CYS A 296 28.72 13.56 -8.99
CA CYS A 296 28.46 12.24 -9.51
C CYS A 296 29.30 11.21 -8.75
N ARG A 297 28.64 10.28 -8.05
CA ARG A 297 29.29 9.27 -7.21
C ARG A 297 28.91 7.87 -7.68
N GLN A 298 29.91 7.00 -7.73
CA GLN A 298 29.74 5.60 -8.08
C GLN A 298 29.38 4.81 -6.82
N VAL A 299 28.28 4.06 -6.88
CA VAL A 299 27.77 3.22 -5.79
C VAL A 299 27.64 1.79 -6.28
N THR A 300 28.20 0.86 -5.51
CA THR A 300 28.03 -0.58 -5.74
C THR A 300 26.79 -1.05 -4.99
N ARG A 301 25.82 -1.63 -5.70
CA ARG A 301 24.61 -2.21 -5.13
C ARG A 301 24.89 -3.57 -4.51
N SER A 302 23.92 -4.09 -3.77
CA SER A 302 23.98 -5.41 -3.13
C SER A 302 24.18 -6.56 -4.11
N ASP A 303 23.72 -6.42 -5.36
CA ASP A 303 23.92 -7.37 -6.46
C ASP A 303 25.30 -7.23 -7.15
N GLY A 304 26.16 -6.33 -6.67
CA GLY A 304 27.47 -6.02 -7.25
C GLY A 304 27.40 -5.11 -8.47
N SER A 305 26.21 -4.73 -8.94
CA SER A 305 26.06 -3.76 -10.02
C SER A 305 26.52 -2.38 -9.58
N VAL A 306 27.02 -1.62 -10.54
CA VAL A 306 27.48 -0.25 -10.31
C VAL A 306 26.41 0.72 -10.77
N SER A 307 26.18 1.78 -10.01
CA SER A 307 25.37 2.91 -10.45
C SER A 307 26.01 4.25 -10.15
N ASN A 308 25.75 5.21 -11.02
CA ASN A 308 26.26 6.56 -10.91
C ASN A 308 25.11 7.45 -10.48
N VAL A 309 25.17 7.94 -9.25
CA VAL A 309 24.12 8.70 -8.61
C VAL A 309 24.64 10.06 -8.13
N CYS A 310 23.77 11.04 -8.02
CA CYS A 310 24.12 12.31 -7.41
C CYS A 310 24.14 12.20 -5.89
N GLY A 311 25.21 12.70 -5.27
CA GLY A 311 25.37 12.73 -3.81
C GLY A 311 26.28 13.87 -3.36
N ARG A 312 26.16 14.27 -2.10
CA ARG A 312 27.08 15.21 -1.45
C ARG A 312 28.38 14.54 -1.00
#